data_AF-A0A177ARW1-F1
#
_entry.id   AF-A0A177ARW1-F1
#
_cell.length_a   1.000
_cell.length_b   1.000
_cell.length_c   1.000
_cell.angle_alpha   90.00
_cell.angle_beta   90.00
_cell.angle_gamma   90.00
#
_symmetry.space_group_name_H-M   'P 1'
#
loop_
_entity.id
_entity.type
_entity.pdbx_description
1 polymer ?
#
loop_
_entity_poly.entity_id
_entity_poly.type
_entity_poly.pdbx_seq_one_letter_code
_entity_poly.pdbx_strand_id
1 'polypeptide(L)'
;MDQLCQTYSINLSHSKPYMHNKNGLVERYNRSIREKLRIFDNQYSLDWDEFVPYVLMSLRTLPTSRNDISTFEIIYGISDLNHPSD
;
A
#
# COMPACT_ATOMS: atom_id res chain seq x y z
N MET A 1 -8.77 -2.14 22.10
CA MET A 1 -8.15 -1.14 21.19
C MET A 1 -7.45 -0.04 21.97
N ASP A 2 -8.11 0.56 22.97
CA ASP A 2 -7.54 1.67 23.74
C ASP A 2 -6.23 1.31 24.46
N GLN A 3 -6.15 0.13 25.08
CA GLN A 3 -4.92 -0.35 25.72
C GLN A 3 -3.77 -0.56 24.73
N LEU A 4 -4.06 -1.02 23.51
CA LEU A 4 -3.07 -1.19 22.44
C LEU A 4 -2.56 0.19 21.96
N CYS A 5 -3.48 1.12 21.74
CA CYS A 5 -3.16 2.49 21.30
C CYS A 5 -2.33 3.24 22.35
N GLN A 6 -2.64 3.08 23.64
CA GLN A 6 -1.85 3.64 24.73
C GLN A 6 -0.45 3.02 24.80
N THR A 7 -0.33 1.70 24.64
CA THR A 7 0.96 0.99 24.71
C THR A 7 1.91 1.46 23.60
N TYR A 8 1.42 1.60 22.37
CA TYR A 8 2.23 2.01 21.21
C TYR A 8 2.21 3.53 20.95
N SER A 9 1.61 4.32 21.84
CA SER A 9 1.45 5.78 21.68
C SER A 9 0.81 6.17 20.34
N ILE A 10 -0.16 5.37 19.86
CA ILE A 10 -0.87 5.61 18.60
C ILE A 10 -2.12 6.44 18.87
N ASN A 11 -2.26 7.56 18.16
CA ASN A 11 -3.51 8.33 18.17
C ASN A 11 -4.53 7.70 17.21
N LEU A 12 -5.55 7.04 17.76
CA LEU A 12 -6.63 6.47 16.96
C LEU A 12 -7.61 7.56 16.51
N SER A 13 -7.61 7.88 15.21
CA SER A 13 -8.54 8.83 14.62
C SER A 13 -9.75 8.13 13.99
N HIS A 14 -10.96 8.49 14.40
CA HIS A 14 -12.19 8.01 13.76
C HIS A 14 -12.68 8.99 12.69
N SER A 15 -13.03 8.47 11.52
CA SER A 15 -13.76 9.25 10.51
C SER A 15 -15.18 9.52 11.01
N LYS A 16 -15.63 10.78 10.90
CA LYS A 16 -17.03 11.13 11.18
C LYS A 16 -17.95 10.51 10.11
N PRO A 17 -19.22 10.23 10.42
CA PRO A 17 -20.21 9.83 9.41
C PRO A 17 -20.19 10.78 8.21
N TYR A 18 -20.32 10.23 7.00
CA TYR A 18 -20.37 10.96 5.72
C TYR A 18 -19.11 11.76 5.33
N MET A 19 -17.97 11.59 6.02
CA MET A 19 -16.69 12.24 5.67
C MET A 19 -15.80 11.35 4.78
N HIS A 20 -16.29 10.98 3.59
CA HIS A 20 -15.59 10.10 2.64
C HIS A 20 -14.19 10.62 2.23
N ASN A 21 -14.01 11.94 2.20
CA ASN A 21 -12.74 12.56 1.80
C ASN A 21 -11.57 12.21 2.73
N LYS A 22 -11.82 11.94 4.02
CA LYS A 22 -10.76 11.67 5.00
C LYS A 22 -10.06 10.33 4.76
N ASN A 23 -10.77 9.35 4.22
CA ASN A 23 -10.23 8.01 3.98
C ASN A 23 -9.90 7.78 2.49
N GLY A 24 -10.11 8.78 1.64
CA GLY A 24 -10.02 8.63 0.19
C GLY A 24 -8.66 8.17 -0.33
N LEU A 25 -7.56 8.47 0.37
CA LEU A 25 -6.22 7.98 -0.01
C LEU A 25 -6.10 6.46 0.21
N VAL A 26 -6.50 5.98 1.38
CA VAL A 26 -6.51 4.55 1.72
C VAL A 26 -7.47 3.79 0.80
N GLU A 27 -8.65 4.36 0.54
CA GLU A 27 -9.63 3.77 -0.37
C GLU A 27 -9.10 3.65 -1.82
N ARG A 28 -8.44 4.68 -2.35
CA ARG A 28 -7.80 4.63 -3.68
C ARG A 28 -6.67 3.61 -3.72
N TYR A 29 -5.87 3.52 -2.67
CA TYR A 29 -4.79 2.55 -2.58
C TYR A 29 -5.33 1.11 -2.54
N ASN A 30 -6.36 0.86 -1.73
CA ASN A 30 -7.05 -0.43 -1.66
C ASN A 30 -7.70 -0.81 -3.00
N ARG A 31 -8.25 0.16 -3.74
CA ARG A 31 -8.74 -0.07 -5.11
C ARG A 31 -7.61 -0.56 -6.03
N SER A 32 -6.45 0.10 -5.98
CA SER A 32 -5.29 -0.25 -6.81
C SER A 32 -4.79 -1.68 -6.54
N ILE A 33 -4.79 -2.10 -5.26
CA ILE A 33 -4.45 -3.48 -4.88
C ILE A 33 -5.45 -4.47 -5.49
N ARG A 34 -6.75 -4.21 -5.35
CA ARG A 34 -7.80 -5.09 -5.90
C ARG A 34 -7.72 -5.18 -7.43
N GLU A 35 -7.47 -4.07 -8.11
CA GLU A 35 -7.32 -4.05 -9.57
C GLU A 35 -6.14 -4.92 -10.04
N LYS A 36 -5.01 -4.86 -9.33
CA LYS A 36 -3.85 -5.72 -9.63
C LYS A 36 -4.11 -7.18 -9.28
N LEU A 37 -4.78 -7.48 -8.16
CA LEU A 37 -5.15 -8.84 -7.79
C LEU A 37 -6.11 -9.48 -8.82
N ARG A 38 -7.01 -8.70 -9.41
CA ARG A 38 -7.96 -9.17 -10.42
C ARG A 38 -7.31 -9.81 -11.66
N ILE A 39 -6.05 -9.47 -11.94
CA ILE A 39 -5.27 -10.07 -13.04
C ILE A 39 -5.04 -11.56 -12.77
N PHE A 40 -4.89 -11.96 -11.50
CA PHE A 40 -4.61 -13.33 -11.07
C PHE A 40 -5.89 -14.16 -10.82
N ASP A 41 -7.02 -13.49 -10.56
CA ASP A 41 -8.29 -14.07 -10.12
C ASP A 41 -8.97 -14.99 -11.17
N ASN A 42 -8.71 -14.81 -12.46
CA ASN A 42 -9.28 -15.70 -13.49
C ASN A 42 -8.70 -17.14 -13.48
N GLN A 43 -7.54 -17.38 -12.84
CA GLN A 43 -6.91 -18.70 -12.75
C GLN A 43 -6.77 -19.22 -11.31
N TYR A 44 -6.79 -18.35 -10.29
CA TYR A 44 -6.42 -18.70 -8.91
C TYR A 44 -7.37 -18.09 -7.85
N SER A 45 -8.68 -18.06 -8.10
CA SER A 45 -9.67 -17.31 -7.29
C SER A 45 -9.75 -17.68 -5.80
N LEU A 46 -9.15 -18.80 -5.37
CA LEU A 46 -9.07 -19.20 -3.95
C LEU A 46 -7.80 -18.72 -3.22
N ASP A 47 -6.72 -18.39 -3.94
CA ASP A 47 -5.37 -18.18 -3.34
C ASP A 47 -4.90 -16.72 -3.46
N TRP A 48 -5.85 -15.78 -3.52
CA TRP A 48 -5.55 -14.35 -3.73
C TRP A 48 -4.59 -13.77 -2.68
N ASP A 49 -4.60 -14.32 -1.46
CA ASP A 49 -3.74 -13.93 -0.34
C ASP A 49 -2.27 -14.29 -0.59
N GLU A 50 -1.99 -15.37 -1.32
CA GLU A 50 -0.64 -15.72 -1.77
C GLU A 50 -0.08 -14.67 -2.75
N PHE A 51 -0.94 -14.00 -3.52
CA PHE A 51 -0.55 -12.97 -4.48
C PHE A 51 -0.37 -11.57 -3.86
N VAL A 52 -0.88 -11.33 -2.64
CA VAL A 52 -0.81 -10.03 -1.97
C VAL A 52 0.63 -9.51 -1.82
N PRO A 53 1.61 -10.31 -1.34
CA PRO A 53 3.00 -9.85 -1.22
C PRO A 53 3.59 -9.40 -2.56
N TYR A 54 3.32 -10.11 -3.65
CA TYR A 54 3.81 -9.79 -4.99
C TYR A 54 3.18 -8.51 -5.54
N VAL A 55 1.86 -8.34 -5.36
CA VAL A 55 1.16 -7.11 -5.74
C VAL A 55 1.71 -5.91 -4.97
N LEU A 56 1.89 -6.05 -3.65
CA LEU A 56 2.44 -4.99 -2.81
C LEU A 56 3.89 -4.67 -3.16
N MET A 57 4.70 -5.66 -3.52
CA MET A 57 6.06 -5.44 -4.02
C MET A 57 6.02 -4.54 -5.26
N SER A 58 5.21 -4.91 -6.26
CA SER A 58 5.09 -4.11 -7.49
C SER A 58 4.64 -2.67 -7.23
N LEU A 59 3.71 -2.45 -6.28
CA LEU A 59 3.23 -1.12 -5.93
C LEU A 59 4.27 -0.27 -5.20
N ARG A 60 5.18 -0.91 -4.45
CA ARG A 60 6.22 -0.22 -3.69
C ARG A 60 7.42 0.13 -4.54
N THR A 61 7.83 -0.75 -5.44
CA THR A 61 9.09 -0.60 -6.20
C THR A 61 8.92 0.03 -7.57
N LEU A 62 7.72 0.03 -8.15
CA LEU A 62 7.48 0.66 -9.44
C LEU A 62 7.13 2.14 -9.28
N PRO A 63 7.57 3.01 -10.22
CA PRO A 63 7.19 4.41 -10.21
C PRO A 63 5.69 4.56 -10.40
N THR A 64 5.08 5.46 -9.62
CA THR A 64 3.66 5.79 -9.78
C THR A 64 3.50 6.85 -10.86
N SER A 65 2.46 6.73 -11.69
CA SER A 65 2.16 7.65 -12.81
C SER A 65 2.02 9.13 -12.43
N ARG A 66 1.84 9.44 -11.14
CA ARG A 66 1.74 10.81 -10.63
C ARG A 66 3.09 11.43 -10.30
N ASN A 67 4.05 10.62 -9.88
CA ASN A 67 5.26 11.09 -9.22
C ASN A 67 6.54 10.64 -9.93
N ASP A 68 6.45 9.74 -10.93
CA ASP A 68 7.57 9.08 -11.63
C ASP A 68 8.65 8.49 -10.70
N ILE A 69 8.33 8.40 -9.41
CA ILE A 69 9.17 7.93 -8.32
C ILE A 69 8.35 6.85 -7.59
N SER A 70 9.02 5.78 -7.19
CA SER A 70 8.43 4.67 -6.45
C SER A 70 8.27 5.00 -4.96
N THR A 71 7.38 4.27 -4.29
CA THR A 71 7.19 4.46 -2.84
C THR A 71 8.44 4.05 -2.06
N PHE A 72 9.18 3.05 -2.56
CA PHE A 72 10.45 2.61 -2.02
C PHE A 72 11.47 3.75 -2.01
N GLU A 73 11.64 4.43 -3.15
CA GLU A 73 12.53 5.58 -3.27
C GLU A 73 12.14 6.72 -2.31
N ILE A 74 10.86 6.98 -2.13
CA ILE A 74 10.37 8.02 -1.21
C ILE A 74 10.68 7.67 0.26
N ILE A 75 10.51 6.40 0.65
CA ILE A 75 10.69 5.97 2.04
C ILE A 75 12.18 5.85 2.40
N TYR A 76 12.97 5.26 1.51
CA TYR A 76 14.36 4.91 1.80
C TYR A 76 15.38 5.90 1.22
N GLY A 77 14.98 6.76 0.28
CA GLY A 77 15.88 7.69 -0.39
C GLY A 77 16.88 7.03 -1.35
N ILE A 78 16.65 5.77 -1.73
CA ILE A 78 17.55 4.98 -2.58
C ILE A 78 16.89 4.79 -3.95
N SER A 79 17.52 5.32 -5.00
CA SER A 79 17.02 5.37 -6.39
C SER A 79 17.19 4.07 -7.18
N ASP A 80 18.08 3.18 -6.74
CA ASP A 80 18.42 1.98 -7.48
C ASP A 80 18.50 0.78 -6.53
N LEU A 81 17.74 -0.28 -6.84
CA LEU A 81 17.79 -1.55 -6.14
C LEU A 81 19.12 -2.28 -6.39
N ASN A 82 19.91 -1.86 -7.39
CA ASN A 82 21.17 -2.49 -7.81
C ASN A 82 22.40 -1.60 -7.67
N HIS A 83 22.32 -0.37 -7.16
CA HIS A 83 23.53 0.42 -6.93
C HIS A 83 24.20 -0.12 -5.65
N PRO A 84 25.40 -0.75 -5.76
CA PRO A 84 26.15 -1.10 -4.57
C PRO A 84 26.43 0.21 -3.83
N SER A 85 26.10 0.24 -2.57
CA SER A 85 26.40 1.37 -1.70
C SER A 85 27.92 1.60 -1.73
N ASP A 86 28.36 2.73 -2.28
CA ASP A 86 29.66 3.30 -1.92
C ASP A 86 29.57 3.88 -0.51
#